data_AF-A0A2E0A055-F1
#
_entry.id   AF-A0A2E0A055-F1
#
_cell.length_a   1.000
_cell.length_b   1.000
_cell.length_c   1.000
_cell.angle_alpha   90.00
_cell.angle_beta   90.00
_cell.angle_gamma   90.00
#
_symmetry.space_group_name_H-M   'P 1'
#
loop_
_entity.id
_entity.type
_entity.pdbx_description
1 polymer ?
#
loop_
_entity_poly.entity_id
_entity_poly.type
_entity_poly.pdbx_seq_one_letter_code
_entity_poly.pdbx_strand_id
1 'polypeptide(L)'
;MSTALKSQTPVTEITDADYRTPQFRINEANYQITAQLSMASDALSALMHCGVPVHSIAMTAAGAHLKTGPARNVPGLKEFGWADKTSHRRGRASLHGCVIEWEEFE
;
A
#
# COMPACT_ATOMS: atom_id res chain seq x y z
N MET A 1 6.09 -14.31 67.03
CA MET A 1 6.86 -13.51 66.04
C MET A 1 6.47 -13.99 64.65
N SER A 2 6.14 -13.03 63.79
CA SER A 2 5.60 -13.18 62.44
C SER A 2 6.70 -13.46 61.43
N THR A 3 6.47 -14.38 60.48
CA THR A 3 7.20 -14.44 59.22
C THR A 3 6.19 -14.41 58.08
N ALA A 4 5.89 -13.19 57.62
CA ALA A 4 5.13 -12.97 56.40
C ALA A 4 5.95 -13.46 55.20
N LEU A 5 5.47 -14.50 54.52
CA LEU A 5 5.95 -14.87 53.19
C LEU A 5 5.66 -13.71 52.24
N LYS A 6 6.72 -13.14 51.65
CA LYS A 6 6.62 -12.13 50.60
C LYS A 6 5.81 -12.70 49.44
N SER A 7 4.73 -12.02 49.05
CA SER A 7 3.94 -12.36 47.87
C SER A 7 4.86 -12.35 46.64
N GLN A 8 5.10 -13.51 46.04
CA GLN A 8 5.73 -13.59 44.73
C GLN A 8 4.80 -12.93 43.71
N THR A 9 5.31 -11.94 42.98
CA THR A 9 4.64 -11.43 41.78
C THR A 9 4.42 -12.61 40.83
N PRO A 10 3.21 -12.85 40.30
CA PRO A 10 2.99 -13.96 39.40
C PRO A 10 3.87 -13.80 38.16
N VAL A 11 4.79 -14.73 37.96
CA VAL A 11 5.55 -14.85 36.70
C VAL A 11 4.55 -15.31 35.65
N THR A 12 4.23 -14.43 34.70
CA THR A 12 3.40 -14.83 33.56
C THR A 12 4.30 -15.61 32.60
N GLU A 13 4.07 -16.91 32.51
CA GLU A 13 4.81 -17.78 31.61
C GLU A 13 4.31 -17.52 30.17
N ILE A 14 5.17 -16.91 29.35
CA ILE A 14 4.87 -16.67 27.94
C ILE A 14 5.07 -17.99 27.19
N THR A 15 4.01 -18.49 26.58
CA THR A 15 4.01 -19.77 25.87
C THR A 15 4.38 -19.60 24.40
N ASP A 16 4.79 -20.69 23.75
CA ASP A 16 5.07 -20.73 22.31
C ASP A 16 3.84 -20.29 21.46
N ALA A 17 2.63 -20.52 21.99
CA ALA A 17 1.38 -20.06 21.38
C ALA A 17 1.25 -18.52 21.42
N ASP A 18 1.71 -17.88 22.49
CA ASP A 18 1.71 -16.42 22.64
C ASP A 18 2.65 -15.73 21.64
N TYR A 19 3.69 -16.43 21.16
CA TYR A 19 4.59 -15.94 20.11
C TYR A 19 4.06 -16.17 18.68
N ARG A 20 3.35 -17.27 18.45
CA ARG A 20 2.88 -17.65 17.10
C ARG A 20 1.82 -16.69 16.57
N THR A 21 0.85 -16.27 17.39
CA THR A 21 -0.24 -15.40 16.92
C THR A 21 0.26 -14.02 16.45
N PRO A 22 1.13 -13.30 17.18
CA PRO A 22 1.75 -12.08 16.68
C PRO A 22 2.59 -12.31 15.43
N GLN A 23 3.37 -13.40 15.37
CA GLN A 23 4.21 -13.71 14.22
C GLN A 23 3.39 -13.94 12.95
N PHE A 24 2.25 -14.64 13.02
CA PHE A 24 1.36 -14.82 11.88
C PHE A 24 0.81 -13.49 11.36
N ARG A 25 0.40 -12.57 12.25
CA ARG A 25 -0.07 -11.23 11.87
C ARG A 25 1.03 -10.40 11.20
N ILE A 26 2.26 -10.49 11.70
CA ILE A 26 3.42 -9.83 11.09
C ILE A 26 3.69 -10.39 9.70
N ASN A 27 3.67 -11.72 9.55
CA ASN A 27 3.90 -12.37 8.26
C ASN A 27 2.81 -12.01 7.24
N GLU A 28 1.55 -11.95 7.68
CA GLU A 28 0.43 -11.50 6.86
C GLU A 28 0.61 -10.04 6.41
N ALA A 29 0.95 -9.13 7.33
CA ALA A 29 1.23 -7.73 7.00
C ALA A 29 2.40 -7.61 6.01
N ASN A 30 3.49 -8.35 6.21
CA ASN A 30 4.64 -8.38 5.31
C ASN A 30 4.27 -8.90 3.92
N TYR A 31 3.41 -9.92 3.85
CA TYR A 31 2.92 -10.45 2.58
C TYR A 31 2.10 -9.41 1.82
N GLN A 32 1.19 -8.71 2.50
CA GLN A 32 0.38 -7.64 1.90
C GLN A 32 1.27 -6.51 1.35
N ILE A 33 2.27 -6.06 2.12
CA ILE A 33 3.21 -5.02 1.66
C ILE A 33 3.98 -5.49 0.42
N THR A 34 4.48 -6.73 0.43
CA THR A 34 5.21 -7.30 -0.71
C THR A 34 4.34 -7.37 -1.97
N ALA A 35 3.09 -7.79 -1.83
CA ALA A 35 2.14 -7.84 -2.94
C ALA A 35 1.87 -6.44 -3.52
N GLN A 36 1.68 -5.43 -2.66
CA GLN A 36 1.49 -4.04 -3.07
C GLN A 36 2.70 -3.48 -3.81
N LEU A 37 3.92 -3.77 -3.32
CA LEU A 37 5.16 -3.35 -3.99
C LEU A 37 5.32 -4.01 -5.36
N SER A 38 4.99 -5.30 -5.48
CA SER A 38 5.02 -6.00 -6.76
C SER A 38 4.11 -5.34 -7.80
N MET A 39 2.85 -5.07 -7.42
CA MET A 39 1.89 -4.38 -8.29
C MET A 39 2.39 -2.97 -8.67
N ALA A 40 2.95 -2.22 -7.70
CA ALA A 40 3.48 -0.87 -7.94
C ALA A 40 4.63 -0.88 -8.95
N SER A 41 5.49 -1.90 -8.86
CA SER A 41 6.61 -2.10 -9.78
C SER A 41 6.12 -2.38 -11.20
N ASP A 42 5.11 -3.23 -11.36
CA ASP A 42 4.53 -3.56 -12.67
C ASP A 42 3.88 -2.31 -13.30
N ALA A 43 3.09 -1.56 -12.52
CA ALA A 43 2.49 -0.31 -12.97
C ALA A 43 3.53 0.74 -13.36
N LEU A 44 4.57 0.91 -12.54
CA LEU A 44 5.68 1.82 -12.83
C LEU A 44 6.38 1.45 -14.14
N SER A 45 6.71 0.17 -14.32
CA SER A 45 7.36 -0.33 -15.53
C SER A 45 6.53 -0.02 -16.78
N ALA A 46 5.24 -0.35 -16.76
CA ALA A 46 4.32 -0.08 -17.87
C ALA A 46 4.24 1.43 -18.21
N LEU A 47 4.12 2.28 -17.20
CA LEU A 47 4.09 3.74 -17.37
C LEU A 47 5.38 4.26 -17.99
N MET A 48 6.53 3.82 -17.49
CA MET A 48 7.84 4.23 -18.01
C MET A 48 8.05 3.77 -19.46
N HIS A 49 7.63 2.56 -19.80
CA HIS A 49 7.68 2.05 -21.18
C HIS A 49 6.83 2.87 -22.15
N CYS A 50 5.72 3.43 -21.68
CA CYS A 50 4.88 4.34 -22.46
C CYS A 50 5.35 5.80 -22.43
N GLY A 51 6.49 6.11 -21.78
CA GLY A 51 7.01 7.47 -21.66
C GLY A 51 6.19 8.36 -20.71
N VAL A 52 5.37 7.77 -19.84
CA VAL A 52 4.58 8.51 -18.86
C VAL A 52 5.44 8.78 -17.62
N PRO A 53 5.65 10.04 -17.21
CA PRO A 53 6.42 10.34 -16.03
C PRO A 53 5.66 9.92 -14.76
N VAL A 54 6.36 9.32 -13.81
CA VAL A 54 5.84 9.02 -12.47
C VAL A 54 6.48 9.98 -11.48
N HIS A 55 5.68 10.77 -10.77
CA HIS A 55 6.13 11.81 -9.86
C HIS A 55 6.29 11.33 -8.43
N SER A 56 5.40 10.43 -7.97
CA SER A 56 5.47 9.88 -6.63
C SER A 56 4.70 8.57 -6.52
N ILE A 57 5.14 7.70 -5.61
CA ILE A 57 4.49 6.44 -5.28
C ILE A 57 4.20 6.43 -3.78
N ALA A 58 2.98 6.08 -3.38
CA ALA A 58 2.58 5.96 -1.98
C ALA A 58 1.93 4.59 -1.74
N MET A 59 2.40 3.87 -0.73
CA MET A 59 1.77 2.65 -0.25
C MET A 59 0.72 2.98 0.80
N THR A 60 -0.44 2.34 0.71
CA THR A 60 -1.54 2.49 1.67
C THR A 60 -2.07 1.10 2.05
N ALA A 61 -2.86 1.01 3.11
CA ALA A 61 -3.55 -0.24 3.45
C ALA A 61 -4.44 -0.76 2.30
N ALA A 62 -4.90 0.11 1.40
CA ALA A 62 -5.74 -0.24 0.26
C ALA A 62 -4.96 -0.58 -1.02
N GLY A 63 -3.63 -0.44 -1.02
CA GLY A 63 -2.79 -0.72 -2.18
C GLY A 63 -1.79 0.39 -2.50
N ALA A 64 -1.23 0.31 -3.71
CA ALA A 64 -0.28 1.26 -4.24
C ALA A 64 -0.99 2.39 -5.01
N HIS A 65 -0.57 3.62 -4.74
CA HIS A 65 -1.06 4.83 -5.40
C HIS A 65 0.09 5.52 -6.12
N LEU A 66 -0.07 5.77 -7.42
CA LEU A 66 0.92 6.43 -8.25
C LEU A 66 0.40 7.80 -8.70
N LYS A 67 1.19 8.85 -8.50
CA LYS A 67 0.97 10.15 -9.11
C LYS A 67 1.78 10.22 -10.40
N THR A 68 1.14 10.45 -11.52
CA THR A 68 1.79 10.40 -12.84
C THR A 68 1.44 11.61 -13.70
N GLY A 69 2.14 11.75 -14.83
CA GLY A 69 1.69 12.58 -15.95
C GLY A 69 0.57 11.90 -16.76
N PRO A 70 0.17 12.50 -17.89
CA PRO A 70 -0.93 12.02 -18.73
C PRO A 70 -0.78 10.55 -19.13
N ALA A 71 -1.75 9.71 -18.72
CA ALA A 71 -1.69 8.25 -18.89
C ALA A 71 -2.80 7.67 -19.77
N ARG A 72 -3.65 8.50 -20.38
CA ARG A 72 -4.89 8.11 -21.10
C ARG A 72 -4.72 7.04 -22.18
N ASN A 73 -3.50 6.83 -22.69
CA ASN A 73 -3.21 5.87 -23.75
C ASN A 73 -2.32 4.69 -23.30
N VAL A 74 -2.12 4.50 -22.00
CA VAL A 74 -1.35 3.36 -21.49
C VAL A 74 -2.18 2.08 -21.65
N PRO A 75 -1.67 1.02 -22.30
CA PRO A 75 -2.39 -0.24 -22.45
C PRO A 75 -2.76 -0.85 -21.10
N GLY A 76 -3.98 -1.36 -20.98
CA GLY A 76 -4.47 -1.99 -19.75
C GLY A 76 -4.89 -1.02 -18.65
N LEU A 77 -4.79 0.29 -18.90
CA LEU A 77 -5.34 1.33 -18.01
C LEU A 77 -6.87 1.24 -17.99
N LYS A 78 -7.46 1.13 -16.81
CA LYS A 78 -8.91 1.11 -16.60
C LYS A 78 -9.35 2.34 -15.82
N GLU A 79 -9.96 3.30 -16.51
CA GLU A 79 -10.43 4.56 -15.90
C GLU A 79 -11.63 4.33 -14.98
N PHE A 80 -11.63 5.04 -13.85
CA PHE A 80 -12.76 5.09 -12.90
C PHE A 80 -13.59 6.34 -13.06
N GLY A 81 -12.92 7.47 -13.33
CA GLY A 81 -13.58 8.76 -13.47
C GLY A 81 -12.62 9.94 -13.48
N TRP A 82 -13.21 11.10 -13.74
CA TRP A 82 -12.53 12.37 -13.87
C TRP A 82 -13.16 13.42 -12.95
N ALA A 83 -12.35 14.32 -12.45
CA ALA A 83 -12.78 15.52 -11.77
C ALA A 83 -12.25 16.74 -12.52
N ASP A 84 -13.15 17.52 -13.10
CA ASP A 84 -12.80 18.74 -13.82
C ASP A 84 -12.52 19.87 -12.83
N LYS A 85 -11.44 20.62 -13.06
CA LYS A 85 -11.11 21.85 -12.33
C LYS A 85 -10.89 22.99 -13.32
N THR A 86 -10.84 24.21 -12.80
CA THR A 86 -10.76 25.45 -13.59
C THR A 86 -9.62 25.51 -14.61
N SER A 87 -8.52 24.79 -14.37
CA SER A 87 -7.30 24.85 -15.22
C SER A 87 -6.75 23.49 -15.65
N HIS A 88 -7.35 22.40 -15.19
CA HIS A 88 -6.89 21.03 -15.46
C HIS A 88 -7.98 20.03 -15.12
N ARG A 89 -7.83 18.81 -15.62
CA ARG A 89 -8.67 17.67 -15.30
C ARG A 89 -7.86 16.65 -14.54
N ARG A 90 -8.42 16.10 -13.47
CA ARG A 90 -7.76 15.05 -12.68
C ARG A 90 -8.43 13.71 -12.95
N GLY A 91 -7.66 12.75 -13.45
CA GLY A 91 -8.11 11.40 -13.74
C GLY A 91 -7.71 10.41 -12.65
N ARG A 92 -8.55 9.40 -12.42
CA ARG A 92 -8.22 8.24 -11.58
C ARG A 92 -8.49 6.95 -12.34
N ALA A 93 -7.52 6.05 -12.34
CA ALA A 93 -7.61 4.75 -13.02
C ALA A 93 -6.95 3.64 -12.21
N SER A 94 -7.08 2.40 -12.68
CA SER A 94 -6.32 1.25 -12.23
C SER A 94 -5.44 0.70 -13.34
N LEU A 95 -4.21 0.32 -12.99
CA LEU A 95 -3.25 -0.37 -13.85
C LEU A 95 -2.48 -1.40 -13.02
N HIS A 96 -2.47 -2.66 -13.43
CA HIS A 96 -1.84 -3.76 -12.68
C HIS A 96 -2.26 -3.81 -11.19
N GLY A 97 -3.52 -3.48 -10.89
CA GLY A 97 -4.04 -3.44 -9.51
C GLY A 97 -3.63 -2.21 -8.69
N CYS A 98 -2.85 -1.29 -9.27
CA CYS A 98 -2.48 -0.02 -8.66
C CYS A 98 -3.43 1.09 -9.06
N VAL A 99 -3.74 1.97 -8.12
CA VAL A 99 -4.47 3.21 -8.41
C VAL A 99 -3.48 4.23 -8.98
N ILE A 100 -3.83 4.80 -10.13
CA ILE A 100 -3.08 5.90 -10.74
C ILE A 100 -3.93 7.15 -10.68
N GLU A 101 -3.31 8.27 -10.31
CA GLU A 101 -3.88 9.60 -10.39
C GLU A 101 -2.98 10.48 -11.26
N TRP A 102 -3.56 11.14 -12.26
CA TRP A 102 -2.84 12.11 -13.09
C TRP A 102 -3.66 13.35 -13.37
N GLU A 103 -2.97 14.40 -13.79
CA GLU A 103 -3.56 15.68 -14.16
C GLU A 103 -3.29 15.93 -15.65
N GLU A 104 -4.32 16.33 -16.39
CA GLU A 104 -4.26 16.77 -17.79
C GLU A 104 -4.58 18.26 -17.82
N PHE A 105 -3.68 19.05 -18.40
CA PHE A 105 -3.91 20.47 -18.66
C PHE A 105 -4.52 20.59 -20.07
N GLU A 106 -5.57 21.40 -20.21
CA GLU A 106 -6.19 21.70 -21.51
C GLU A 106 -5.38 22.74 -22.28
#